data_AF-A0A0L0FUE3-F1
#
_entry.id   AF-A0A0L0FUE3-F1
#
_cell.length_a   1.000
_cell.length_b   1.000
_cell.length_c   1.000
_cell.angle_alpha   90.00
_cell.angle_beta   90.00
_cell.angle_gamma   90.00
#
_symmetry.space_group_name_H-M   'P 1'
#
loop_
_entity.id
_entity.type
_entity.pdbx_description
1 polymer ?
#
loop_
_entity_poly.entity_id
_entity_poly.type
_entity_poly.pdbx_seq_one_letter_code
_entity_poly.pdbx_strand_id
1 'polypeptide(L)'
;MSAIISLAGLIVVLAAASGTSGRFIQSPTFTIEATILDKNNVAIKYDLGDKFFIPEDMGRDFKWIRTNQIGYVDESGKEVCLSLLHARNMDYIGVETMSGSQPLCENTPERWETFTVNESDGSAEEPVVLLRDATSGQCAYLATNGRKRKQKEEYYLGLGECEAANRANIVLIVKDDINLSPSPSPSQSPVKGNVSPSPSPSPSQSPQSPDRPMHQVCNCTEGVLLNNLCYDTLKEAFDDTRDDNTIHVGGVVVNVSEPIEFNSSITLQGHACAHEGNRAKIMATSGFETLSGAMLMATNPDEQNIVFKDLEITSESEGQYVAAFHSLSESDLEGEGANQKVQLLCNNIYIHDMQSQEPGVGIFLSGTNELTIDDQCLFENLLTTTTIGDKWAGGPAIAVNYLPESGTIDIDGEFKNNRAFFPSPSTRHAGGGALYFDWMAGNVYIAAQFSGNQANQGGAIQIQAIIGEFFDNGIYTNNTAADEGNGARFGALGCIKLYSGASFVLNGSYIDNLSEGRGGAVGTNIHEDDSLFAIQGTFLNNRALQDGGVWGRWSSTTLKGTVVIDIDATIVGNTAEGDDNDSSVYKTVTSGVSSDSMSQFEWEQRTTSKVIN
;
A
#
# COMPACT_ATOMS: atom_id res chain seq x y z
N MET A 1 -34.71 42.46 16.45
CA MET A 1 -34.63 43.42 17.58
C MET A 1 -33.29 43.15 18.25
N SER A 2 -32.41 44.17 18.24
CA SER A 2 -31.11 44.29 18.92
C SER A 2 -29.98 43.30 18.60
N ALA A 3 -29.10 43.75 17.71
CA ALA A 3 -27.68 43.44 17.66
C ALA A 3 -26.94 44.02 18.89
N ILE A 4 -25.68 43.58 19.14
CA ILE A 4 -24.47 44.45 19.25
C ILE A 4 -23.28 43.73 19.94
N ILE A 5 -22.17 43.63 19.17
CA ILE A 5 -20.74 43.92 19.45
C ILE A 5 -20.00 43.03 20.49
N SER A 6 -18.93 42.29 20.14
CA SER A 6 -17.57 42.58 19.62
C SER A 6 -16.50 43.03 20.65
N LEU A 7 -15.28 42.53 20.39
CA LEU A 7 -13.95 43.09 20.64
C LEU A 7 -13.16 42.73 21.92
N ALA A 8 -12.03 42.06 21.66
CA ALA A 8 -10.65 42.37 22.05
C ALA A 8 -10.30 42.82 23.47
N GLY A 9 -9.24 42.23 24.01
CA GLY A 9 -8.56 42.70 25.22
C GLY A 9 -7.20 42.03 25.42
N LEU A 10 -6.18 42.60 24.76
CA LEU A 10 -4.76 42.43 25.04
C LEU A 10 -4.46 42.86 26.50
N ILE A 11 -3.73 42.05 27.27
CA ILE A 11 -2.98 42.53 28.44
C ILE A 11 -1.55 42.01 28.34
N VAL A 12 -0.64 42.98 28.14
CA VAL A 12 0.80 42.86 28.32
C VAL A 12 1.11 42.90 29.81
N VAL A 13 1.96 41.98 30.29
CA VAL A 13 2.75 42.21 31.50
C VAL A 13 4.22 41.98 31.17
N LEU A 14 4.96 43.10 31.10
CA LEU A 14 6.41 43.12 31.21
C LEU A 14 6.80 42.87 32.67
N ALA A 15 7.78 41.99 32.89
CA ALA A 15 8.70 42.09 34.02
C ALA A 15 10.08 41.58 33.61
N ALA A 16 11.04 42.51 33.59
CA ALA A 16 12.45 42.23 33.52
C ALA A 16 12.96 41.77 34.91
N ALA A 17 13.89 40.83 34.95
CA ALA A 17 15.13 40.89 35.74
C ALA A 17 15.87 39.55 35.74
N SER A 18 17.12 39.62 35.28
CA SER A 18 18.34 38.98 35.82
C SER A 18 18.25 37.56 36.40
N GLY A 19 19.08 36.67 35.86
CA GLY A 19 19.48 35.46 36.56
C GLY A 19 20.24 34.48 35.68
N THR A 20 21.54 34.72 35.52
CA THR A 20 22.50 33.68 35.13
C THR A 20 22.37 32.50 36.10
N SER A 21 21.91 31.36 35.62
CA SER A 21 22.25 30.05 36.19
C SER A 21 21.94 29.00 35.13
N GLY A 22 22.92 28.14 34.83
CA GLY A 22 22.80 27.10 33.83
C GLY A 22 21.57 26.23 34.11
N ARG A 23 20.76 26.04 33.08
CA ARG A 23 19.85 24.90 33.00
C ARG A 23 20.40 23.99 31.92
N PHE A 24 20.90 22.84 32.38
CA PHE A 24 20.98 21.65 31.55
C PHE A 24 19.62 21.49 30.87
N ILE A 25 19.62 21.46 29.54
CA ILE A 25 18.52 20.86 28.80
C ILE A 25 18.53 19.41 29.27
N GLN A 26 17.48 19.01 29.99
CA GLN A 26 17.27 17.61 30.30
C GLN A 26 17.03 16.96 28.95
N SER A 27 18.03 16.22 28.44
CA SER A 27 17.85 15.41 27.25
C SER A 27 16.59 14.57 27.46
N PRO A 28 15.70 14.47 26.46
CA PRO A 28 14.50 13.66 26.56
C PRO A 28 14.86 12.27 27.09
N THR A 29 14.21 11.85 28.18
CA THR A 29 14.38 10.49 28.69
C THR A 29 13.58 9.58 27.77
N PHE A 30 14.27 8.79 26.97
CA PHE A 30 13.66 7.73 26.17
C PHE A 30 13.72 6.43 26.96
N THR A 31 12.61 5.70 26.98
CA THR A 31 12.56 4.32 27.47
C THR A 31 12.53 3.42 26.24
N ILE A 32 13.52 2.52 26.11
CA ILE A 32 13.50 1.50 25.05
C ILE A 32 12.72 0.32 25.61
N GLU A 33 11.44 0.22 25.25
CA GLU A 33 10.59 -0.89 25.65
C GLU A 33 10.53 -1.95 24.54
N ALA A 34 10.85 -3.19 24.87
CA ALA A 34 10.47 -4.35 24.06
C ALA A 34 9.13 -4.88 24.57
N THR A 35 8.14 -4.96 23.69
CA THR A 35 6.86 -5.61 24.01
C THR A 35 6.86 -7.00 23.38
N ILE A 36 6.86 -8.01 24.23
CA ILE A 36 6.79 -9.42 23.83
C ILE A 36 5.36 -9.90 24.08
N LEU A 37 4.74 -10.48 23.05
CA LEU A 37 3.46 -11.15 23.20
C LEU A 37 3.71 -12.54 23.78
N ASP A 38 3.06 -12.85 24.89
CA ASP A 38 3.08 -14.22 25.41
C ASP A 38 2.27 -15.16 24.50
N LYS A 39 2.32 -16.46 24.77
CA LYS A 39 1.57 -17.49 24.03
C LYS A 39 0.04 -17.33 24.02
N ASN A 40 -0.50 -16.39 24.80
CA ASN A 40 -1.92 -16.04 24.86
C ASN A 40 -2.16 -14.61 24.33
N ASN A 41 -1.19 -14.01 23.64
CA ASN A 41 -1.21 -12.64 23.12
C ASN A 41 -1.34 -11.53 24.18
N VAL A 42 -0.98 -11.80 25.44
CA VAL A 42 -0.89 -10.75 26.46
C VAL A 42 0.45 -10.03 26.30
N ALA A 43 0.39 -8.71 26.12
CA ALA A 43 1.58 -7.86 25.97
C ALA A 43 2.35 -7.74 27.29
N ILE A 44 3.56 -8.31 27.32
CA ILE A 44 4.51 -8.14 28.42
C ILE A 44 5.56 -7.12 27.99
N LYS A 45 5.66 -6.02 28.75
CA LYS A 45 6.61 -4.93 28.50
C LYS A 45 7.91 -5.19 29.25
N TYR A 46 9.02 -5.06 28.54
CA TYR A 46 10.37 -5.14 29.08
C TYR A 46 11.10 -3.82 28.83
N ASP A 47 11.56 -3.18 29.90
CA ASP A 47 12.45 -2.02 29.80
C ASP A 47 13.88 -2.52 29.56
N LEU A 48 14.42 -2.24 28.37
CA LEU A 48 15.79 -2.58 27.99
C LEU A 48 16.81 -1.53 28.44
N GLY A 49 16.34 -0.39 28.96
CA GLY A 49 17.14 0.80 29.26
C GLY A 49 18.20 0.63 30.34
N ASP A 50 18.11 -0.40 31.20
CA ASP A 50 18.95 -0.52 32.39
C ASP A 50 19.98 -1.67 32.35
N LYS A 51 19.92 -2.59 31.36
CA LYS A 51 20.67 -3.86 31.45
C LYS A 51 21.80 -4.08 30.44
N PHE A 52 21.85 -3.38 29.31
CA PHE A 52 22.79 -3.75 28.23
C PHE A 52 23.46 -2.59 27.47
N PHE A 53 22.99 -1.34 27.63
CA PHE A 53 23.55 -0.16 26.94
C PHE A 53 24.10 0.84 27.94
N ILE A 54 25.23 1.48 27.61
CA ILE A 54 25.72 2.63 28.38
C ILE A 54 24.92 3.89 28.03
N PRO A 55 24.62 4.76 29.01
CA PRO A 55 23.75 5.92 28.81
C PRO A 55 24.19 6.90 27.72
N GLU A 56 25.48 6.96 27.41
CA GLU A 56 26.04 7.90 26.42
C GLU A 56 25.75 7.50 24.96
N ASP A 57 25.39 6.24 24.71
CA ASP A 57 25.01 5.71 23.40
C ASP A 57 23.48 5.60 23.23
N MET A 58 22.72 5.93 24.29
CA MET A 58 21.27 6.00 24.23
C MET A 58 20.84 7.23 23.43
N GLY A 59 20.11 7.02 22.32
CA GLY A 59 19.60 8.10 21.47
C GLY A 59 20.40 8.37 20.20
N ARG A 60 21.35 7.50 19.83
CA ARG A 60 21.96 7.50 18.50
C ARG A 60 21.12 6.69 17.52
N ASP A 61 20.99 7.19 16.28
CA ASP A 61 20.35 6.45 15.19
C ASP A 61 21.33 5.41 14.62
N PHE A 62 21.07 4.14 14.96
CA PHE A 62 21.82 3.01 14.44
C PHE A 62 21.15 2.48 13.17
N LYS A 63 21.97 2.18 12.16
CA LYS A 63 21.56 1.61 10.88
C LYS A 63 22.52 0.51 10.46
N TRP A 64 22.14 -0.24 9.43
CA TRP A 64 23.07 -1.17 8.79
C TRP A 64 24.15 -0.37 8.07
N ILE A 65 25.40 -0.57 8.50
CA ILE A 65 26.55 0.09 7.89
C ILE A 65 27.24 -0.86 6.90
N ARG A 66 27.17 -2.18 7.16
CA ARG A 66 27.63 -3.24 6.26
C ARG A 66 26.64 -4.41 6.30
N THR A 67 26.76 -5.33 5.34
CA THR A 67 25.85 -6.47 5.13
C THR A 67 25.53 -7.28 6.39
N ASN A 68 26.41 -7.29 7.40
CA ASN A 68 26.20 -8.03 8.64
C ASN A 68 26.51 -7.20 9.91
N GLN A 69 26.57 -5.86 9.84
CA GLN A 69 26.96 -5.04 11.00
C GLN A 69 26.08 -3.79 11.17
N ILE A 70 25.62 -3.59 12.41
CA ILE A 70 24.82 -2.44 12.83
C ILE A 70 25.76 -1.40 13.43
N GLY A 71 25.60 -0.14 13.04
CA GLY A 71 26.47 0.95 13.47
C GLY A 71 25.90 2.31 13.08
N TYR A 72 26.74 3.34 13.10
CA TYR A 72 26.44 4.64 12.51
C TYR A 72 27.69 5.22 11.85
N VAL A 73 27.50 6.29 11.09
CA VAL A 73 28.61 7.09 10.56
C VAL A 73 28.76 8.32 11.44
N ASP A 74 29.92 8.49 12.07
CA ASP A 74 30.16 9.63 12.95
C ASP A 74 30.29 10.94 12.17
N GLU A 75 30.36 12.07 12.88
CA GLU A 75 30.48 13.40 12.28
C GLU A 75 31.74 13.60 11.41
N SER A 76 32.74 12.72 11.56
CA SER A 76 33.96 12.72 10.75
C SER A 76 33.83 11.87 9.47
N GLY A 77 32.68 11.23 9.25
CA GLY A 77 32.44 10.33 8.13
C GLY A 77 32.94 8.91 8.35
N LYS A 78 33.29 8.55 9.60
CA LYS A 78 33.85 7.24 9.93
C LYS A 78 32.75 6.27 10.35
N GLU A 79 32.77 5.08 9.77
CA GLU A 79 31.88 3.99 10.13
C GLU A 79 32.26 3.41 11.50
N VAL A 80 31.32 3.46 12.46
CA VAL A 80 31.48 2.93 13.81
C VAL A 80 30.40 1.88 14.05
N CYS A 81 30.80 0.65 14.33
CA CYS A 81 29.89 -0.47 14.50
C CYS A 81 29.70 -0.82 15.98
N LEU A 82 28.49 -1.26 16.32
CA LEU A 82 28.20 -1.84 17.63
C LEU A 82 29.06 -3.09 17.81
N SER A 83 29.68 -3.20 18.98
CA SER A 83 30.53 -4.33 19.35
C SER A 83 30.28 -4.70 20.81
N LEU A 84 30.60 -5.93 21.17
CA LEU A 84 30.80 -6.27 22.57
C LEU A 84 32.04 -5.55 23.10
N LEU A 85 31.87 -4.81 24.18
CA LEU A 85 32.95 -4.08 24.83
C LEU A 85 33.11 -4.59 26.26
N HIS A 86 34.37 -4.77 26.65
CA HIS A 86 34.74 -5.28 27.95
C HIS A 86 35.34 -4.17 28.81
N ALA A 87 34.68 -3.80 29.90
CA ALA A 87 35.22 -2.84 30.86
C ALA A 87 35.12 -3.38 32.29
N ARG A 88 36.29 -3.59 32.90
CA ARG A 88 36.43 -4.11 34.27
C ARG A 88 35.75 -5.48 34.42
N ASN A 89 34.59 -5.52 35.07
CA ASN A 89 33.81 -6.72 35.39
C ASN A 89 32.44 -6.71 34.70
N MET A 90 32.24 -5.83 33.71
CA MET A 90 30.98 -5.72 32.99
C MET A 90 31.25 -5.84 31.49
N ASP A 91 30.42 -6.66 30.87
CA ASP A 91 30.33 -6.80 29.43
C ASP A 91 29.10 -6.01 29.00
N TYR A 92 29.24 -5.15 28.00
CA TYR A 92 28.16 -4.30 27.52
C TYR A 92 28.23 -4.13 26.00
N ILE A 93 27.10 -3.76 25.40
CA ILE A 93 27.01 -3.48 23.96
C ILE A 93 27.13 -1.97 23.78
N GLY A 94 28.06 -1.53 22.94
CA GLY A 94 28.28 -0.11 22.68
C GLY A 94 29.21 0.14 21.49
N VAL A 95 29.43 1.42 21.18
CA VAL A 95 30.30 1.85 20.08
C VAL A 95 31.61 2.47 20.56
N GLU A 96 31.78 2.63 21.87
CA GLU A 96 32.97 3.21 22.45
C GLU A 96 33.35 2.52 23.76
N THR A 97 34.61 2.06 23.82
CA THR A 97 35.19 1.54 25.07
C THR A 97 35.30 2.66 26.10
N MET A 98 35.25 2.34 27.40
CA MET A 98 35.47 3.36 28.45
C MET A 98 36.86 4.05 28.40
N SER A 99 37.79 3.59 27.55
CA SER A 99 39.06 4.24 27.26
C SER A 99 39.03 5.17 26.03
N GLY A 100 37.86 5.37 25.40
CA GLY A 100 37.67 6.24 24.23
C GLY A 100 38.08 5.63 22.89
N SER A 101 38.23 4.30 22.82
CA SER A 101 38.50 3.60 21.56
C SER A 101 37.20 3.04 20.96
N GLN A 102 37.03 3.26 19.65
CA GLN A 102 35.83 2.87 18.89
C GLN A 102 36.13 1.64 18.02
N PRO A 103 35.27 0.60 18.03
CA PRO A 103 35.38 -0.49 17.08
C PRO A 103 35.13 0.03 15.66
N LEU A 104 36.04 -0.30 14.75
CA LEU A 104 35.83 -0.07 13.32
C LEU A 104 34.97 -1.21 12.77
N CYS A 105 34.09 -0.89 11.82
CA CYS A 105 33.38 -1.91 11.06
C CYS A 105 34.38 -2.74 10.24
N GLU A 106 34.28 -4.07 10.34
CA GLU A 106 35.20 -5.00 9.67
C GLU A 106 34.43 -5.90 8.71
N ASN A 107 35.05 -6.23 7.56
CA ASN A 107 34.47 -7.18 6.63
C ASN A 107 34.74 -8.62 7.12
N THR A 108 33.90 -9.11 8.02
CA THR A 108 34.00 -10.50 8.51
C THR A 108 32.99 -11.41 7.79
N PRO A 109 33.38 -12.67 7.48
CA PRO A 109 32.48 -13.64 6.85
C PRO A 109 31.58 -14.39 7.84
N GLU A 110 31.83 -14.27 9.16
CA GLU A 110 31.06 -14.96 10.20
C GLU A 110 29.90 -14.09 10.71
N ARG A 111 28.69 -14.67 10.78
CA ARG A 111 27.41 -13.97 11.04
C ARG A 111 26.94 -13.98 12.50
N TRP A 112 27.82 -14.28 13.45
CA TRP A 112 27.47 -14.52 14.86
C TRP A 112 28.49 -13.90 15.81
N GLU A 113 28.02 -13.22 16.85
CA GLU A 113 28.82 -12.89 18.03
C GLU A 113 28.29 -13.65 19.27
N THR A 114 29.21 -14.11 20.13
CA THR A 114 28.90 -14.92 21.33
C THR A 114 29.18 -14.13 22.61
N PHE A 115 28.24 -14.16 23.56
CA PHE A 115 28.32 -13.45 24.83
C PHE A 115 28.20 -14.44 26.01
N THR A 116 28.93 -14.24 27.10
CA THR A 116 28.83 -15.06 28.32
C THR A 116 28.48 -14.20 29.51
N VAL A 117 27.28 -14.35 30.08
CA VAL A 117 26.85 -13.52 31.22
C VAL A 117 27.05 -14.27 32.53
N ASN A 118 27.67 -13.59 33.51
CA ASN A 118 27.86 -14.14 34.85
C ASN A 118 26.64 -13.85 35.72
N GLU A 119 25.83 -14.88 35.92
CA GLU A 119 24.69 -14.98 36.86
C GLU A 119 23.39 -14.29 36.42
N SER A 120 22.35 -15.10 36.22
CA SER A 120 20.95 -14.66 36.14
C SER A 120 20.14 -15.32 37.26
N ASP A 121 19.28 -14.53 37.89
CA ASP A 121 18.35 -14.84 38.94
C ASP A 121 17.08 -15.50 38.37
N GLY A 122 17.26 -16.72 37.85
CA GLY A 122 16.36 -17.86 38.08
C GLY A 122 14.93 -17.87 37.51
N SER A 123 14.42 -16.83 36.84
CA SER A 123 13.09 -16.92 36.20
C SER A 123 12.88 -15.94 35.05
N ALA A 124 13.28 -16.34 33.84
CA ALA A 124 12.64 -15.95 32.57
C ALA A 124 13.29 -16.72 31.41
N GLU A 125 12.61 -17.74 30.89
CA GLU A 125 12.72 -18.14 29.47
C GLU A 125 11.92 -17.06 28.69
N GLU A 126 12.35 -16.30 27.68
CA GLU A 126 13.59 -16.00 26.95
C GLU A 126 13.37 -14.57 26.35
N PRO A 127 14.37 -13.68 26.22
CA PRO A 127 14.22 -12.45 25.44
C PRO A 127 14.64 -12.66 23.98
N VAL A 128 13.73 -12.44 23.02
CA VAL A 128 14.04 -12.36 21.58
C VAL A 128 13.83 -10.90 21.16
N VAL A 129 14.90 -10.21 20.78
CA VAL A 129 14.83 -8.86 20.19
C VAL A 129 14.92 -9.00 18.68
N LEU A 130 13.80 -8.78 17.98
CA LEU A 130 13.72 -8.80 16.52
C LEU A 130 14.17 -7.45 15.96
N LEU A 131 15.32 -7.41 15.29
CA LEU A 131 15.71 -6.32 14.40
C LEU A 131 15.55 -6.82 12.96
N ARG A 132 14.62 -6.22 12.21
CA ARG A 132 14.32 -6.61 10.82
C ARG A 132 15.15 -5.74 9.89
N ASP A 133 15.96 -6.36 9.04
CA ASP A 133 16.50 -5.69 7.86
C ASP A 133 15.43 -5.68 6.77
N ALA A 134 14.99 -4.47 6.38
CA ALA A 134 13.96 -4.26 5.37
C ALA A 134 14.33 -4.81 3.99
N THR A 135 15.63 -5.04 3.73
CA THR A 135 16.12 -5.47 2.41
C THR A 135 16.38 -6.96 2.27
N SER A 136 16.69 -7.68 3.36
CA SER A 136 17.10 -9.10 3.28
C SER A 136 16.09 -10.10 3.87
N GLY A 137 15.06 -9.63 4.59
CA GLY A 137 14.09 -10.51 5.24
C GLY A 137 14.65 -11.33 6.42
N GLN A 138 15.85 -10.99 6.90
CA GLN A 138 16.51 -11.65 8.04
C GLN A 138 16.23 -10.92 9.36
N CYS A 139 16.24 -11.68 10.45
CA CYS A 139 16.03 -11.18 11.80
C CYS A 139 17.29 -11.38 12.65
N ALA A 140 17.62 -10.41 13.51
CA ALA A 140 18.55 -10.65 14.62
C ALA A 140 17.80 -11.38 15.76
N TYR A 141 18.45 -12.33 16.42
CA TYR A 141 17.91 -13.00 17.60
C TYR A 141 18.92 -12.98 18.74
N LEU A 142 18.42 -12.82 19.96
CA LEU A 142 19.17 -13.13 21.17
C LEU A 142 18.74 -14.53 21.63
N ALA A 143 19.61 -15.53 21.53
CA ALA A 143 19.30 -16.92 21.92
C ALA A 143 20.13 -17.35 23.13
N THR A 144 19.61 -18.25 23.98
CA THR A 144 20.36 -18.80 25.12
C THR A 144 20.65 -20.29 24.95
N ASN A 145 21.81 -20.78 25.40
CA ASN A 145 22.09 -22.22 25.42
C ASN A 145 21.54 -22.90 26.68
N GLY A 146 20.22 -23.12 26.75
CA GLY A 146 19.53 -23.66 27.92
C GLY A 146 19.76 -25.15 28.23
N ARG A 147 20.96 -25.73 28.03
CA ARG A 147 21.17 -27.19 28.23
C ARG A 147 21.67 -27.64 29.59
N LYS A 148 22.05 -26.76 30.53
CA LYS A 148 22.42 -27.20 31.90
C LYS A 148 22.04 -26.17 32.97
N ARG A 149 21.07 -26.53 33.82
CA ARG A 149 20.45 -25.73 34.90
C ARG A 149 21.37 -25.09 35.96
N LYS A 150 22.71 -25.12 35.87
CA LYS A 150 23.59 -24.60 36.94
C LYS A 150 24.93 -23.98 36.55
N GLN A 151 25.25 -23.71 35.29
CA GLN A 151 26.48 -22.94 34.97
C GLN A 151 26.28 -22.06 33.75
N LYS A 152 26.65 -20.77 33.90
CA LYS A 152 26.82 -19.71 32.88
C LYS A 152 25.88 -19.78 31.69
N GLU A 153 24.94 -18.85 31.63
CA GLU A 153 24.13 -18.62 30.44
C GLU A 153 24.97 -17.88 29.39
N GLU A 154 25.19 -18.56 28.27
CA GLU A 154 25.72 -17.94 27.06
C GLU A 154 24.56 -17.45 26.22
N TYR A 155 24.66 -16.19 25.81
CA TYR A 155 23.71 -15.52 24.91
C TYR A 155 24.37 -15.38 23.54
N TYR A 156 23.62 -15.60 22.47
CA TYR A 156 24.09 -15.45 21.09
C TYR A 156 23.33 -14.32 20.42
N LEU A 157 24.02 -13.39 19.77
CA LEU A 157 23.41 -12.44 18.83
C LEU A 157 23.80 -12.88 17.42
N GLY A 158 22.82 -13.19 16.58
CA GLY A 158 23.11 -13.42 15.17
C GLY A 158 21.88 -13.43 14.28
N LEU A 159 22.13 -13.62 13.00
CA LEU A 159 21.17 -13.47 11.91
C LEU A 159 20.65 -14.83 11.43
N GLY A 160 19.34 -14.95 11.25
CA GLY A 160 18.68 -16.14 10.73
C GLY A 160 17.39 -15.83 9.96
N GLU A 161 16.83 -16.84 9.29
CA GLU A 161 15.56 -16.76 8.56
C GLU A 161 14.38 -16.82 9.55
N CYS A 162 13.39 -15.92 9.39
CA CYS A 162 12.37 -15.68 10.39
C CYS A 162 11.26 -16.74 10.44
N GLU A 163 11.49 -17.83 11.18
CA GLU A 163 10.46 -18.74 11.70
C GLU A 163 10.35 -18.62 13.24
N ALA A 164 9.94 -17.48 13.77
CA ALA A 164 9.70 -17.33 15.21
C ALA A 164 8.19 -17.16 15.49
N ALA A 165 7.60 -18.12 16.21
CA ALA A 165 6.19 -18.16 16.59
C ALA A 165 5.75 -17.04 17.55
N ASN A 166 6.69 -16.26 18.11
CA ASN A 166 6.41 -15.13 19.00
C ASN A 166 6.95 -13.85 18.36
N ARG A 167 6.07 -12.87 18.13
CA ARG A 167 6.40 -11.55 17.60
C ARG A 167 6.76 -10.61 18.75
N ALA A 168 7.89 -9.91 18.63
CA ALA A 168 8.25 -8.82 19.52
C ALA A 168 8.30 -7.52 18.72
N ASN A 169 7.68 -6.47 19.24
CA ASN A 169 7.73 -5.12 18.67
C ASN A 169 8.58 -4.24 19.59
N ILE A 170 9.56 -3.53 19.02
CA ILE A 170 10.24 -2.44 19.72
C ILE A 170 9.46 -1.17 19.40
N VAL A 171 8.99 -0.49 20.44
CA VAL A 171 8.27 0.78 20.30
C VAL A 171 9.11 1.86 20.95
N LEU A 172 9.63 2.78 20.14
CA LEU A 172 10.31 3.99 20.62
C LEU A 172 9.25 5.08 20.86
N ILE A 173 9.02 5.43 22.12
CA ILE A 173 8.07 6.50 22.48
C ILE A 173 8.86 7.79 22.66
N VAL A 174 8.76 8.68 21.68
CA VAL A 174 9.21 10.08 21.77
C VAL A 174 8.05 10.93 22.30
N LYS A 175 8.26 11.69 23.37
CA LYS A 175 7.32 12.73 23.81
C LYS A 175 7.89 14.10 23.47
N ASP A 176 7.35 14.71 22.42
CA ASP A 176 7.73 16.07 22.03
C ASP A 176 6.62 17.08 22.32
N ASP A 177 7.02 18.19 22.94
CA ASP A 177 6.24 19.39 23.23
C ASP A 177 6.79 20.56 22.37
N ILE A 178 5.87 21.24 21.63
CA ILE A 178 5.90 22.65 21.18
C ILE A 178 6.55 23.04 19.81
N ASN A 179 5.68 23.42 18.85
CA ASN A 179 5.52 24.72 18.15
C ASN A 179 6.74 25.60 17.78
N LEU A 180 6.84 26.10 16.52
CA LEU A 180 7.35 27.44 16.13
C LEU A 180 7.17 27.76 14.62
N SER A 181 6.88 29.04 14.31
CA SER A 181 6.83 29.69 12.98
C SER A 181 8.04 30.63 12.80
N PRO A 182 8.42 31.10 11.58
CA PRO A 182 8.16 32.51 11.22
C PRO A 182 8.04 32.86 9.70
N SER A 183 7.53 34.07 9.41
CA SER A 183 7.57 34.88 8.15
C SER A 183 8.40 36.18 8.41
N PRO A 184 8.63 37.20 7.50
CA PRO A 184 8.00 37.57 6.20
C PRO A 184 8.89 38.22 5.09
N SER A 185 8.25 38.65 3.97
CA SER A 185 8.72 39.37 2.75
C SER A 185 8.95 40.90 2.91
N PRO A 186 9.38 41.67 1.86
CA PRO A 186 8.42 42.43 1.02
C PRO A 186 8.82 42.78 -0.46
N SER A 187 7.88 43.48 -1.14
CA SER A 187 7.55 43.80 -2.55
C SER A 187 8.32 44.88 -3.36
N GLN A 188 8.15 44.94 -4.71
CA GLN A 188 7.43 45.99 -5.53
C GLN A 188 7.73 45.94 -7.07
N SER A 189 6.70 46.21 -7.91
CA SER A 189 6.70 46.42 -9.40
C SER A 189 6.75 47.95 -9.75
N PRO A 190 6.51 48.53 -10.99
CA PRO A 190 6.02 47.99 -12.31
C PRO A 190 6.59 48.64 -13.63
N VAL A 191 6.08 48.24 -14.83
CA VAL A 191 5.55 49.07 -15.98
C VAL A 191 5.92 48.65 -17.45
N LYS A 192 4.85 48.29 -18.21
CA LYS A 192 4.39 48.52 -19.63
C LYS A 192 5.12 48.13 -20.95
N GLY A 193 4.29 47.52 -21.84
CA GLY A 193 4.09 47.79 -23.29
C GLY A 193 4.46 46.62 -24.23
N ASN A 194 3.84 46.28 -25.37
CA ASN A 194 2.55 46.55 -26.04
C ASN A 194 2.56 45.75 -27.40
N VAL A 195 1.51 44.97 -27.72
CA VAL A 195 0.87 44.73 -29.07
C VAL A 195 1.60 43.91 -30.20
N SER A 196 0.85 42.88 -30.66
CA SER A 196 0.93 41.96 -31.84
C SER A 196 0.76 42.69 -33.22
N PRO A 197 0.79 42.08 -34.45
CA PRO A 197 0.18 40.79 -34.84
C PRO A 197 0.91 39.92 -35.91
N SER A 198 0.47 38.65 -36.02
CA SER A 198 0.68 37.74 -37.16
C SER A 198 -0.22 38.13 -38.37
N PRO A 199 0.04 37.68 -39.62
CA PRO A 199 -0.44 36.35 -40.06
C PRO A 199 0.44 35.59 -41.07
N SER A 200 0.29 34.26 -41.05
CA SER A 200 0.65 33.27 -42.10
C SER A 200 -0.29 33.38 -43.33
N PRO A 201 -0.03 32.79 -44.53
CA PRO A 201 0.02 31.33 -44.72
C PRO A 201 0.93 30.76 -45.85
N SER A 202 1.05 29.43 -45.82
CA SER A 202 1.76 28.45 -46.67
C SER A 202 1.46 28.48 -48.20
N PRO A 203 2.19 27.71 -49.04
CA PRO A 203 1.81 26.30 -49.27
C PRO A 203 2.95 25.28 -49.58
N SER A 204 2.61 24.01 -49.31
CA SER A 204 3.08 22.71 -49.83
C SER A 204 4.37 22.58 -50.66
N GLN A 205 5.16 21.55 -50.36
CA GLN A 205 5.34 20.38 -51.25
C GLN A 205 6.24 19.30 -50.61
N SER A 206 5.77 18.06 -50.61
CA SER A 206 6.62 16.85 -50.62
C SER A 206 7.09 16.60 -52.06
N PRO A 207 8.28 16.01 -52.26
CA PRO A 207 8.30 14.55 -52.40
C PRO A 207 9.48 13.85 -51.69
N GLN A 208 9.17 12.64 -51.21
CA GLN A 208 10.02 11.48 -50.92
C GLN A 208 11.55 11.65 -51.10
N SER A 209 12.29 11.43 -50.01
CA SER A 209 13.66 10.91 -50.05
C SER A 209 13.69 9.52 -49.40
N PRO A 210 14.29 8.50 -50.05
CA PRO A 210 14.55 7.20 -49.45
C PRO A 210 15.78 7.29 -48.54
N ASP A 211 15.87 6.43 -47.53
CA ASP A 211 16.99 6.28 -46.59
C ASP A 211 17.13 7.31 -45.46
N ARG A 212 16.04 7.61 -44.74
CA ARG A 212 16.23 7.94 -43.31
C ARG A 212 16.46 6.63 -42.55
N PRO A 213 17.59 6.43 -41.86
CA PRO A 213 17.73 5.30 -40.96
C PRO A 213 16.56 5.36 -39.96
N MET A 214 15.86 4.24 -39.76
CA MET A 214 14.90 4.13 -38.66
C MET A 214 15.67 4.38 -37.36
N HIS A 215 15.37 5.47 -36.68
CA HIS A 215 15.79 5.68 -35.31
C HIS A 215 15.13 4.57 -34.48
N GLN A 216 15.96 3.74 -33.84
CA GLN A 216 15.49 2.95 -32.72
C GLN A 216 15.36 3.89 -31.53
N VAL A 217 14.36 3.69 -30.68
CA VAL A 217 14.13 4.55 -29.50
C VAL A 217 15.37 4.64 -28.60
N CYS A 218 16.17 3.57 -28.57
CA CYS A 218 17.45 3.51 -27.87
C CYS A 218 18.53 4.48 -28.40
N ASN A 219 18.30 5.11 -29.56
CA ASN A 219 19.18 6.13 -30.11
C ASN A 219 18.75 7.55 -29.73
N CYS A 220 17.60 7.71 -29.07
CA CYS A 220 17.12 9.00 -28.59
C CYS A 220 17.73 9.29 -27.22
N THR A 221 18.31 10.48 -27.05
CA THR A 221 18.99 10.90 -25.80
C THR A 221 18.08 10.75 -24.58
N GLU A 222 16.85 11.24 -24.69
CA GLU A 222 15.84 11.21 -23.63
C GLU A 222 14.95 9.96 -23.71
N GLY A 223 15.26 9.02 -24.61
CA GLY A 223 14.51 7.76 -24.72
C GLY A 223 13.08 7.89 -25.23
N VAL A 224 12.66 9.03 -25.80
CA VAL A 224 11.30 9.20 -26.34
C VAL A 224 11.34 9.30 -27.86
N LEU A 225 10.56 8.46 -28.54
CA LEU A 225 10.45 8.41 -30.00
C LEU A 225 8.99 8.34 -30.45
N LEU A 226 8.61 9.23 -31.35
CA LEU A 226 7.32 9.22 -32.04
C LEU A 226 7.54 9.49 -33.53
N ASN A 227 6.92 8.69 -34.42
CA ASN A 227 6.97 8.89 -35.87
C ASN A 227 8.40 9.10 -36.44
N ASN A 228 9.38 8.34 -35.92
CA ASN A 228 10.80 8.42 -36.28
C ASN A 228 11.47 9.77 -35.95
N LEU A 229 10.95 10.51 -34.97
CA LEU A 229 11.51 11.73 -34.40
C LEU A 229 11.76 11.51 -32.91
N CYS A 230 12.96 11.85 -32.45
CA CYS A 230 13.29 11.86 -31.03
C CYS A 230 12.76 13.13 -30.40
N TYR A 231 12.16 13.01 -29.21
CA TYR A 231 11.63 14.11 -28.43
C TYR A 231 12.47 14.33 -27.18
N ASP A 232 12.56 15.59 -26.72
CA ASP A 232 13.32 15.94 -25.52
C ASP A 232 12.52 15.65 -24.25
N THR A 233 11.20 15.52 -24.34
CA THR A 233 10.34 15.12 -23.22
C THR A 233 9.21 14.21 -23.67
N LEU A 234 8.67 13.43 -22.73
CA LEU A 234 7.46 12.64 -22.98
C LEU A 234 6.27 13.54 -23.31
N LYS A 235 6.16 14.69 -22.63
CA LYS A 235 5.09 15.67 -22.85
C LYS A 235 5.05 16.18 -24.29
N GLU A 236 6.19 16.57 -24.85
CA GLU A 236 6.24 17.05 -26.25
C GLU A 236 5.82 15.97 -27.24
N ALA A 237 6.16 14.70 -26.98
CA ALA A 237 5.68 13.60 -27.80
C ALA A 237 4.15 13.45 -27.72
N PHE A 238 3.56 13.56 -26.54
CA PHE A 238 2.10 13.56 -26.38
C PHE A 238 1.43 14.77 -27.07
N ASP A 239 2.00 15.96 -26.97
CA ASP A 239 1.47 17.18 -27.61
C ASP A 239 1.44 17.06 -29.16
N ASP A 240 2.38 16.34 -29.76
CA ASP A 240 2.46 16.08 -31.20
C ASP A 240 1.73 14.80 -31.66
N THR A 241 1.19 14.04 -30.71
CA THR A 241 0.52 12.76 -30.98
C THR A 241 -0.88 12.95 -31.58
N ARG A 242 -1.33 11.93 -32.30
CA ARG A 242 -2.66 11.79 -32.90
C ARG A 242 -3.19 10.40 -32.59
N ASP A 243 -4.48 10.20 -32.80
CA ASP A 243 -5.11 8.90 -32.63
C ASP A 243 -4.34 7.77 -33.35
N ASP A 244 -4.27 6.64 -32.66
CA ASP A 244 -3.64 5.38 -33.08
C ASP A 244 -2.11 5.42 -33.23
N ASN A 245 -1.46 6.52 -32.86
CA ASN A 245 0.00 6.58 -32.81
C ASN A 245 0.57 5.72 -31.67
N THR A 246 1.79 5.24 -31.88
CA THR A 246 2.62 4.63 -30.84
C THR A 246 3.73 5.59 -30.41
N ILE A 247 3.75 5.94 -29.13
CA ILE A 247 4.87 6.61 -28.48
C ILE A 247 5.78 5.51 -27.92
N HIS A 248 7.04 5.53 -28.34
CA HIS A 248 8.03 4.56 -27.89
C HIS A 248 8.88 5.19 -26.78
N VAL A 249 9.06 4.45 -25.69
CA VAL A 249 9.91 4.80 -24.54
C VAL A 249 11.08 3.81 -24.47
N GLY A 250 12.31 4.28 -24.40
CA GLY A 250 13.54 3.46 -24.39
C GLY A 250 14.15 3.37 -23.00
N GLY A 251 15.05 2.38 -22.80
CA GLY A 251 15.76 2.00 -21.55
C GLY A 251 16.68 3.04 -20.90
N VAL A 252 16.29 4.31 -20.93
CA VAL A 252 16.65 5.34 -19.95
C VAL A 252 15.46 5.57 -19.03
N VAL A 253 15.68 6.28 -17.92
CA VAL A 253 14.58 6.78 -17.09
C VAL A 253 14.03 8.04 -17.75
N VAL A 254 12.77 7.99 -18.19
CA VAL A 254 12.06 9.15 -18.74
C VAL A 254 11.35 9.87 -17.61
N ASN A 255 11.83 11.08 -17.34
CA ASN A 255 11.34 11.89 -16.23
C ASN A 255 10.07 12.66 -16.58
N VAL A 256 9.11 12.68 -15.66
CA VAL A 256 7.88 13.48 -15.73
C VAL A 256 7.88 14.48 -14.59
N SER A 257 7.83 15.78 -14.92
CA SER A 257 7.89 16.88 -13.94
C SER A 257 6.58 17.65 -13.80
N GLU A 258 5.59 17.34 -14.63
CA GLU A 258 4.25 17.93 -14.60
C GLU A 258 3.25 16.94 -15.22
N PRO A 259 1.94 17.07 -14.94
CA PRO A 259 0.93 16.22 -15.56
C PRO A 259 0.96 16.32 -17.09
N ILE A 260 0.84 15.16 -17.74
CA ILE A 260 0.74 15.05 -19.20
C ILE A 260 -0.71 14.75 -19.56
N GLU A 261 -1.43 15.79 -19.94
CA GLU A 261 -2.81 15.69 -20.43
C GLU A 261 -2.82 15.38 -21.93
N PHE A 262 -3.64 14.40 -22.35
CA PHE A 262 -3.76 14.01 -23.75
C PHE A 262 -5.16 13.51 -24.10
N ASN A 263 -5.66 13.89 -25.28
CA ASN A 263 -7.00 13.55 -25.77
C ASN A 263 -7.01 12.52 -26.91
N SER A 264 -5.83 12.07 -27.34
CA SER A 264 -5.68 11.11 -28.45
C SER A 264 -5.70 9.66 -27.93
N SER A 265 -6.24 8.74 -28.71
CA SER A 265 -6.08 7.30 -28.49
C SER A 265 -4.65 6.88 -28.86
N ILE A 266 -3.95 6.19 -27.95
CA ILE A 266 -2.49 5.98 -28.09
C ILE A 266 -2.05 4.60 -27.61
N THR A 267 -0.89 4.17 -28.13
CA THR A 267 -0.08 3.11 -27.51
C THR A 267 1.18 3.74 -26.93
N LEU A 268 1.45 3.50 -25.64
CA LEU A 268 2.73 3.81 -25.00
C LEU A 268 3.50 2.51 -24.79
N GLN A 269 4.62 2.37 -25.50
CA GLN A 269 5.35 1.11 -25.60
C GLN A 269 6.80 1.29 -25.13
N GLY A 270 7.18 0.55 -24.08
CA GLY A 270 8.54 0.47 -23.59
C GLY A 270 9.43 -0.45 -24.44
N HIS A 271 10.73 -0.13 -24.47
CA HIS A 271 11.78 -0.90 -25.14
C HIS A 271 13.01 -0.96 -24.22
N ALA A 272 13.47 -2.18 -23.93
CA ALA A 272 14.72 -2.37 -23.22
C ALA A 272 15.91 -1.96 -24.11
N CYS A 273 16.67 -0.95 -23.68
CA CYS A 273 17.84 -0.44 -24.39
C CYS A 273 19.13 -0.84 -23.66
N ALA A 274 19.69 -2.00 -24.04
CA ALA A 274 20.90 -2.65 -23.50
C ALA A 274 20.81 -3.33 -22.10
N HIS A 275 21.85 -4.12 -21.77
CA HIS A 275 21.90 -5.51 -21.25
C HIS A 275 21.19 -5.99 -19.97
N GLU A 276 20.39 -5.19 -19.30
CA GLU A 276 19.66 -5.67 -18.12
C GLU A 276 18.18 -5.65 -18.49
N GLY A 277 17.50 -6.79 -18.38
CA GLY A 277 16.13 -7.01 -18.84
C GLY A 277 15.05 -6.21 -18.08
N ASN A 278 15.31 -4.93 -17.84
CA ASN A 278 14.44 -4.00 -17.16
C ASN A 278 13.48 -3.37 -18.17
N ARG A 279 12.24 -3.16 -17.75
CA ARG A 279 11.21 -2.45 -18.53
C ARG A 279 11.67 -1.01 -18.76
N ALA A 280 11.15 -0.34 -19.78
CA ALA A 280 11.42 1.09 -19.94
C ALA A 280 10.74 1.85 -18.80
N LYS A 281 11.48 2.74 -18.12
CA LYS A 281 11.03 3.35 -16.86
C LYS A 281 10.56 4.78 -17.09
N ILE A 282 9.34 5.08 -16.66
CA ILE A 282 8.76 6.42 -16.55
C ILE A 282 8.75 6.77 -15.07
N MET A 283 9.31 7.92 -14.71
CA MET A 283 9.49 8.31 -13.31
C MET A 283 9.03 9.73 -13.04
N ALA A 284 8.17 9.92 -12.05
CA ALA A 284 7.86 11.25 -11.53
C ALA A 284 9.11 11.84 -10.84
N THR A 285 9.53 13.04 -11.22
CA THR A 285 10.64 13.73 -10.55
C THR A 285 10.23 14.19 -9.15
N SER A 286 11.18 14.28 -8.21
CA SER A 286 10.94 14.72 -6.82
C SER A 286 10.27 16.10 -6.67
N GLY A 287 10.34 16.96 -7.68
CA GLY A 287 9.64 18.25 -7.70
C GLY A 287 8.15 18.17 -8.06
N PHE A 288 7.68 17.02 -8.56
CA PHE A 288 6.31 16.82 -9.00
C PHE A 288 5.47 16.13 -7.92
N GLU A 289 4.91 16.91 -6.99
CA GLU A 289 3.94 16.41 -6.02
C GLU A 289 2.53 16.89 -6.34
N THR A 290 1.60 15.95 -6.45
CA THR A 290 0.17 16.21 -6.59
C THR A 290 -0.61 15.26 -5.69
N LEU A 291 -1.40 15.82 -4.80
CA LEU A 291 -2.19 15.02 -3.85
C LEU A 291 -3.25 14.17 -4.54
N SER A 292 -3.72 14.58 -5.72
CA SER A 292 -4.86 13.96 -6.40
C SER A 292 -4.67 13.74 -7.90
N GLY A 293 -3.58 14.25 -8.49
CA GLY A 293 -3.33 14.12 -9.93
C GLY A 293 -2.48 12.91 -10.30
N ALA A 294 -2.37 12.67 -11.61
CA ALA A 294 -1.55 11.62 -12.18
C ALA A 294 -0.48 12.18 -13.13
N MET A 295 0.55 11.38 -13.41
CA MET A 295 1.53 11.65 -14.46
C MET A 295 0.88 11.71 -15.84
N LEU A 296 0.00 10.75 -16.13
CA LEU A 296 -0.68 10.61 -17.42
C LEU A 296 -2.18 10.82 -17.22
N MET A 297 -2.77 11.77 -17.94
CA MET A 297 -4.19 12.12 -17.83
C MET A 297 -4.89 12.05 -19.18
N ALA A 298 -5.82 11.13 -19.33
CA ALA A 298 -6.66 10.98 -20.52
C ALA A 298 -7.82 11.99 -20.47
N THR A 299 -7.87 12.94 -21.39
CA THR A 299 -8.76 14.12 -21.31
C THR A 299 -9.86 14.19 -22.38
N ASN A 300 -10.02 13.16 -23.23
CA ASN A 300 -11.13 13.13 -24.17
C ASN A 300 -12.45 12.79 -23.45
N PRO A 301 -13.48 13.67 -23.40
CA PRO A 301 -14.72 13.42 -22.65
C PRO A 301 -15.59 12.28 -23.22
N ASP A 302 -15.33 11.86 -24.46
CA ASP A 302 -16.02 10.75 -25.11
C ASP A 302 -15.28 9.42 -24.86
N GLU A 303 -14.90 8.71 -25.93
CA GLU A 303 -14.15 7.45 -25.87
C GLU A 303 -12.67 7.67 -26.17
N GLN A 304 -11.80 6.95 -25.46
CA GLN A 304 -10.36 6.98 -25.69
C GLN A 304 -9.77 5.58 -25.51
N ASN A 305 -8.98 5.13 -26.49
CA ASN A 305 -8.34 3.81 -26.46
C ASN A 305 -6.87 3.96 -26.11
N ILE A 306 -6.43 3.29 -25.05
CA ILE A 306 -5.10 3.44 -24.50
C ILE A 306 -4.49 2.05 -24.32
N VAL A 307 -3.26 1.89 -24.78
CA VAL A 307 -2.47 0.68 -24.59
C VAL A 307 -1.18 1.03 -23.89
N PHE A 308 -0.92 0.44 -22.74
CA PHE A 308 0.36 0.48 -22.06
C PHE A 308 1.05 -0.86 -22.25
N LYS A 309 2.32 -0.85 -22.66
CA LYS A 309 3.07 -2.09 -22.84
C LYS A 309 4.55 -1.99 -22.48
N ASP A 310 5.05 -2.98 -21.73
CA ASP A 310 6.47 -3.15 -21.38
C ASP A 310 7.08 -1.94 -20.61
N LEU A 311 6.31 -1.36 -19.68
CA LEU A 311 6.69 -0.15 -18.92
C LEU A 311 6.84 -0.44 -17.43
N GLU A 312 7.77 0.26 -16.80
CA GLU A 312 7.81 0.50 -15.35
C GLU A 312 7.40 1.95 -15.09
N ILE A 313 6.49 2.17 -14.15
CA ILE A 313 5.98 3.50 -13.79
C ILE A 313 6.06 3.67 -12.28
N THR A 314 6.82 4.67 -11.83
CA THR A 314 7.11 4.91 -10.40
C THR A 314 7.37 6.38 -10.13
N SER A 315 7.66 6.72 -8.88
CA SER A 315 8.20 8.01 -8.46
C SER A 315 9.68 7.94 -8.09
N GLU A 316 10.36 9.08 -8.05
CA GLU A 316 11.78 9.19 -7.64
C GLU A 316 11.95 9.01 -6.13
N SER A 317 10.97 9.47 -5.34
CA SER A 317 11.00 9.41 -3.88
C SER A 317 9.96 8.41 -3.35
N GLU A 318 10.36 7.54 -2.43
CA GLU A 318 9.42 6.62 -1.78
C GLU A 318 8.27 7.38 -1.12
N GLY A 319 7.03 6.97 -1.43
CA GLY A 319 5.85 7.66 -0.91
C GLY A 319 5.69 9.07 -1.47
N GLN A 320 6.13 9.36 -2.69
CA GLN A 320 5.77 10.62 -3.34
C GLN A 320 4.27 10.65 -3.69
N TYR A 321 3.61 11.79 -3.43
CA TYR A 321 2.22 12.01 -3.84
C TYR A 321 2.13 12.23 -5.34
N VAL A 322 1.82 11.17 -6.08
CA VAL A 322 1.62 11.17 -7.53
C VAL A 322 0.96 9.85 -7.93
N ALA A 323 -0.03 9.90 -8.82
CA ALA A 323 -0.60 8.70 -9.45
C ALA A 323 0.01 8.46 -10.84
N ALA A 324 -0.10 7.25 -11.38
CA ALA A 324 0.46 6.90 -12.68
C ALA A 324 -0.46 7.34 -13.82
N PHE A 325 -1.72 6.88 -13.82
CA PHE A 325 -2.66 7.16 -14.91
C PHE A 325 -4.09 7.37 -14.40
N HIS A 326 -4.69 8.51 -14.77
CA HIS A 326 -6.08 8.82 -14.50
C HIS A 326 -6.85 9.12 -15.79
N SER A 327 -8.08 8.62 -15.88
CA SER A 327 -9.11 9.20 -16.74
C SER A 327 -9.68 10.47 -16.09
N LEU A 328 -10.47 11.25 -16.83
CA LEU A 328 -11.33 12.30 -16.25
C LEU A 328 -12.22 11.70 -15.16
N SER A 329 -12.45 12.49 -14.11
CA SER A 329 -13.36 12.22 -12.99
C SER A 329 -14.71 12.94 -13.16
N GLU A 330 -15.70 12.63 -12.33
CA GLU A 330 -16.98 13.35 -12.32
C GLU A 330 -16.81 14.85 -12.01
N SER A 331 -15.78 15.25 -11.26
CA SER A 331 -15.52 16.67 -10.99
C SER A 331 -14.90 17.43 -12.15
N ASP A 332 -14.43 16.73 -13.19
CA ASP A 332 -13.76 17.35 -14.32
C ASP A 332 -14.74 17.81 -15.39
N LEU A 333 -14.33 18.84 -16.14
CA LEU A 333 -15.08 19.39 -17.27
C LEU A 333 -16.56 19.70 -16.94
N GLU A 334 -16.81 20.34 -15.78
CA GLU A 334 -18.17 20.69 -15.33
C GLU A 334 -19.13 19.49 -15.21
N GLY A 335 -18.61 18.28 -14.99
CA GLY A 335 -19.40 17.05 -14.88
C GLY A 335 -19.29 16.11 -16.09
N GLU A 336 -18.73 16.57 -17.21
CA GLU A 336 -18.64 15.77 -18.42
C GLU A 336 -17.66 14.60 -18.28
N GLY A 337 -16.69 14.66 -17.36
CA GLY A 337 -15.75 13.56 -17.11
C GLY A 337 -16.41 12.26 -16.64
N ALA A 338 -17.64 12.32 -16.09
CA ALA A 338 -18.44 11.11 -15.79
C ALA A 338 -18.85 10.34 -17.06
N ASN A 339 -18.92 11.02 -18.20
CA ASN A 339 -19.32 10.40 -19.46
C ASN A 339 -18.16 9.66 -20.13
N GLN A 340 -16.91 10.00 -19.81
CA GLN A 340 -15.75 9.39 -20.45
C GLN A 340 -15.76 7.87 -20.31
N LYS A 341 -15.40 7.19 -21.40
CA LYS A 341 -15.18 5.74 -21.43
C LYS A 341 -13.80 5.46 -22.01
N VAL A 342 -12.88 5.03 -21.15
CA VAL A 342 -11.54 4.63 -21.58
C VAL A 342 -11.52 3.13 -21.82
N GLN A 343 -11.04 2.69 -22.98
CA GLN A 343 -10.59 1.31 -23.17
C GLN A 343 -9.10 1.26 -22.83
N LEU A 344 -8.71 0.46 -21.84
CA LEU A 344 -7.33 0.37 -21.36
C LEU A 344 -6.83 -1.06 -21.41
N LEU A 345 -5.75 -1.27 -22.16
CA LEU A 345 -5.01 -2.54 -22.19
C LEU A 345 -3.63 -2.33 -21.56
N CYS A 346 -3.32 -3.08 -20.52
CA CYS A 346 -2.00 -3.11 -19.88
C CYS A 346 -1.35 -4.47 -20.13
N ASN A 347 -0.20 -4.46 -20.79
CA ASN A 347 0.59 -5.66 -21.03
C ASN A 347 1.98 -5.52 -20.42
N ASN A 348 2.34 -6.43 -19.50
CA ASN A 348 3.66 -6.45 -18.88
C ASN A 348 4.06 -5.09 -18.25
N ILE A 349 3.17 -4.52 -17.43
CA ILE A 349 3.38 -3.24 -16.74
C ILE A 349 3.79 -3.45 -15.29
N TYR A 350 4.73 -2.66 -14.78
CA TYR A 350 5.05 -2.59 -13.36
C TYR A 350 4.75 -1.19 -12.82
N ILE A 351 3.79 -1.06 -11.90
CA ILE A 351 3.46 0.22 -11.27
C ILE A 351 3.70 0.13 -9.76
N HIS A 352 4.56 0.99 -9.21
CA HIS A 352 4.95 0.85 -7.81
C HIS A 352 5.41 2.14 -7.11
N ASP A 353 5.50 2.05 -5.77
CA ASP A 353 6.09 3.05 -4.87
C ASP A 353 5.56 4.48 -5.09
N MET A 354 4.24 4.60 -5.10
CA MET A 354 3.52 5.86 -5.32
C MET A 354 2.36 5.98 -4.34
N GLN A 355 1.94 7.21 -4.04
CA GLN A 355 0.77 7.47 -3.21
C GLN A 355 -0.15 8.56 -3.75
N SER A 356 -1.42 8.53 -3.37
CA SER A 356 -2.40 9.57 -3.71
C SER A 356 -3.50 9.68 -2.64
N GLN A 357 -4.18 10.82 -2.60
CA GLN A 357 -5.44 11.00 -1.87
C GLN A 357 -6.67 10.58 -2.67
N GLU A 358 -6.49 10.28 -3.95
CA GLU A 358 -7.51 9.68 -4.82
C GLU A 358 -7.28 8.17 -4.97
N PRO A 359 -8.35 7.38 -5.16
CA PRO A 359 -8.23 5.98 -5.51
C PRO A 359 -7.55 5.81 -6.87
N GLY A 360 -7.04 4.61 -7.17
CA GLY A 360 -6.36 4.35 -8.44
C GLY A 360 -5.05 5.13 -8.57
N VAL A 361 -4.16 5.01 -7.57
CA VAL A 361 -2.78 5.51 -7.66
C VAL A 361 -2.06 4.92 -8.86
N GLY A 362 -2.28 3.64 -9.15
CA GLY A 362 -1.87 3.06 -10.41
C GLY A 362 -2.77 3.53 -11.54
N ILE A 363 -4.00 3.04 -11.57
CA ILE A 363 -4.96 3.30 -12.64
C ILE A 363 -6.29 3.75 -12.04
N PHE A 364 -6.77 4.93 -12.44
CA PHE A 364 -8.13 5.38 -12.16
C PHE A 364 -8.93 5.51 -13.45
N LEU A 365 -10.11 4.88 -13.48
CA LEU A 365 -11.08 4.98 -14.57
C LEU A 365 -12.45 5.39 -14.03
N SER A 366 -12.92 6.59 -14.36
CA SER A 366 -14.29 7.02 -14.09
C SER A 366 -15.30 6.14 -14.84
N GLY A 367 -14.97 5.73 -16.06
CA GLY A 367 -15.74 4.72 -16.79
C GLY A 367 -14.90 3.98 -17.82
N THR A 368 -15.25 2.73 -18.08
CA THR A 368 -14.57 1.89 -19.07
C THR A 368 -15.55 1.03 -19.85
N ASN A 369 -15.28 0.80 -21.14
CA ASN A 369 -15.92 -0.25 -21.92
C ASN A 369 -15.09 -1.54 -21.90
N GLU A 370 -13.77 -1.42 -21.69
CA GLU A 370 -12.84 -2.54 -21.68
C GLU A 370 -11.61 -2.19 -20.83
N LEU A 371 -11.35 -3.01 -19.82
CA LEU A 371 -10.08 -2.98 -19.07
C LEU A 371 -9.47 -4.37 -19.14
N THR A 372 -8.26 -4.48 -19.67
CA THR A 372 -7.49 -5.73 -19.67
C THR A 372 -6.15 -5.52 -18.98
N ILE A 373 -5.85 -6.33 -17.97
CA ILE A 373 -4.55 -6.42 -17.30
C ILE A 373 -4.02 -7.85 -17.49
N ASP A 374 -2.86 -8.02 -18.12
CA ASP A 374 -2.29 -9.35 -18.36
C ASP A 374 -1.57 -9.97 -17.14
N ASP A 375 -1.22 -11.26 -17.27
CA ASP A 375 -0.58 -12.07 -16.22
C ASP A 375 0.86 -11.62 -15.91
N GLN A 376 1.43 -10.73 -16.71
CA GLN A 376 2.78 -10.19 -16.54
C GLN A 376 2.79 -8.84 -15.83
N CYS A 377 1.61 -8.25 -15.57
CA CYS A 377 1.49 -7.00 -14.84
C CYS A 377 1.73 -7.18 -13.33
N LEU A 378 2.35 -6.17 -12.73
CA LEU A 378 2.63 -6.10 -11.29
C LEU A 378 2.27 -4.71 -10.75
N PHE A 379 1.51 -4.68 -9.66
CA PHE A 379 1.17 -3.47 -8.91
C PHE A 379 1.61 -3.64 -7.47
N GLU A 380 2.55 -2.82 -7.01
CA GLU A 380 3.23 -3.05 -5.73
C GLU A 380 3.41 -1.77 -4.91
N ASN A 381 3.23 -1.88 -3.58
CA ASN A 381 3.49 -0.80 -2.63
C ASN A 381 2.75 0.52 -2.92
N LEU A 382 1.58 0.46 -3.57
CA LEU A 382 0.76 1.65 -3.81
C LEU A 382 -0.06 2.00 -2.58
N LEU A 383 -0.15 3.29 -2.26
CA LEU A 383 -0.85 3.79 -1.08
C LEU A 383 -1.91 4.83 -1.43
N THR A 384 -3.17 4.54 -1.13
CA THR A 384 -4.21 5.58 -1.09
C THR A 384 -4.47 5.97 0.35
N THR A 385 -4.30 7.26 0.67
CA THR A 385 -4.52 7.79 2.02
C THR A 385 -5.09 9.19 1.97
N THR A 386 -6.11 9.47 2.79
CA THR A 386 -6.74 10.79 2.83
C THR A 386 -7.38 11.07 4.17
N THR A 387 -7.42 12.35 4.54
CA THR A 387 -8.20 12.88 5.67
C THR A 387 -9.42 13.66 5.19
N ILE A 388 -9.74 13.62 3.89
CA ILE A 388 -10.94 14.26 3.36
C ILE A 388 -12.16 13.41 3.75
N GLY A 389 -13.18 14.04 4.32
CA GLY A 389 -14.42 13.37 4.71
C GLY A 389 -15.19 12.82 3.51
N ASP A 390 -16.09 11.86 3.77
CA ASP A 390 -16.98 11.24 2.78
C ASP A 390 -16.28 10.52 1.61
N LYS A 391 -14.96 10.32 1.67
CA LYS A 391 -14.22 9.44 0.76
C LYS A 391 -14.14 8.02 1.31
N TRP A 392 -14.38 7.03 0.47
CA TRP A 392 -14.34 5.62 0.92
C TRP A 392 -13.79 4.63 -0.10
N ALA A 393 -13.53 5.09 -1.31
CA ALA A 393 -12.83 4.33 -2.34
C ALA A 393 -11.34 4.23 -1.99
N GLY A 394 -10.85 3.01 -1.73
CA GLY A 394 -9.43 2.70 -1.58
C GLY A 394 -8.83 2.39 -2.95
N GLY A 395 -8.71 1.10 -3.28
CA GLY A 395 -8.27 0.61 -4.58
C GLY A 395 -7.03 1.31 -5.14
N PRO A 396 -5.90 1.35 -4.40
CA PRO A 396 -4.71 2.09 -4.81
C PRO A 396 -4.09 1.58 -6.11
N ALA A 397 -4.21 0.28 -6.42
CA ALA A 397 -3.69 -0.23 -7.68
C ALA A 397 -4.61 0.16 -8.84
N ILE A 398 -5.88 -0.20 -8.74
CA ILE A 398 -6.87 0.11 -9.77
C ILE A 398 -8.20 0.49 -9.12
N ALA A 399 -8.79 1.58 -9.59
CA ALA A 399 -10.15 1.98 -9.24
C ALA A 399 -10.97 2.23 -10.52
N VAL A 400 -12.14 1.58 -10.60
CA VAL A 400 -13.08 1.76 -11.71
C VAL A 400 -14.46 2.12 -11.14
N ASN A 401 -14.99 3.28 -11.54
CA ASN A 401 -16.28 3.73 -11.04
C ASN A 401 -17.45 3.16 -11.85
N TYR A 402 -17.31 2.98 -13.16
CA TYR A 402 -18.44 2.54 -13.98
C TYR A 402 -18.05 1.61 -15.13
N LEU A 403 -18.74 0.46 -15.19
CA LEU A 403 -18.72 -0.48 -16.30
C LEU A 403 -20.16 -0.64 -16.84
N PRO A 404 -20.45 -0.29 -18.11
CA PRO A 404 -21.75 -0.50 -18.71
C PRO A 404 -22.02 -1.99 -18.98
N GLU A 405 -23.28 -2.35 -19.23
CA GLU A 405 -23.72 -3.74 -19.49
C GLU A 405 -22.97 -4.43 -20.64
N SER A 406 -22.54 -3.68 -21.66
CA SER A 406 -21.77 -4.20 -22.80
C SER A 406 -20.26 -4.29 -22.53
N GLY A 407 -19.80 -3.75 -21.40
CA GLY A 407 -18.38 -3.64 -21.08
C GLY A 407 -17.81 -4.91 -20.46
N THR A 408 -16.48 -5.04 -20.54
CA THR A 408 -15.75 -6.16 -19.92
C THR A 408 -14.53 -5.66 -19.14
N ILE A 409 -14.27 -6.28 -17.99
CA ILE A 409 -13.02 -6.13 -17.25
C ILE A 409 -12.39 -7.52 -17.11
N ASP A 410 -11.15 -7.68 -17.52
CA ASP A 410 -10.34 -8.89 -17.34
C ASP A 410 -9.04 -8.49 -16.62
N ILE A 411 -8.86 -9.01 -15.40
CA ILE A 411 -7.70 -8.69 -14.57
C ILE A 411 -6.96 -9.96 -14.17
N ASP A 412 -5.77 -10.08 -14.73
CA ASP A 412 -4.72 -11.01 -14.32
C ASP A 412 -3.54 -10.22 -13.70
N GLY A 413 -2.45 -10.91 -13.38
CA GLY A 413 -1.21 -10.33 -12.85
C GLY A 413 -1.11 -10.39 -11.33
N GLU A 414 -0.23 -9.56 -10.77
CA GLU A 414 0.13 -9.61 -9.34
C GLU A 414 -0.11 -8.26 -8.65
N PHE A 415 -0.75 -8.30 -7.48
CA PHE A 415 -1.07 -7.15 -6.64
C PHE A 415 -0.49 -7.37 -5.24
N LYS A 416 0.60 -6.68 -4.90
CA LYS A 416 1.38 -6.94 -3.69
C LYS A 416 1.49 -5.74 -2.77
N ASN A 417 1.23 -5.95 -1.48
CA ASN A 417 1.50 -4.99 -0.41
C ASN A 417 0.87 -3.59 -0.64
N ASN A 418 -0.20 -3.52 -1.43
CA ASN A 418 -0.91 -2.28 -1.66
C ASN A 418 -1.78 -1.96 -0.44
N ARG A 419 -1.95 -0.67 -0.15
CA ARG A 419 -2.58 -0.20 1.08
C ARG A 419 -3.59 0.90 0.81
N ALA A 420 -4.75 0.79 1.44
CA ALA A 420 -5.73 1.88 1.51
C ALA A 420 -6.02 2.22 2.97
N PHE A 421 -5.66 3.43 3.40
CA PHE A 421 -5.70 3.78 4.80
C PHE A 421 -6.25 5.18 5.02
N PHE A 422 -7.48 5.28 5.54
CA PHE A 422 -8.13 6.56 5.82
C PHE A 422 -8.20 6.84 7.33
N PRO A 423 -7.32 7.70 7.85
CA PRO A 423 -7.25 7.97 9.28
C PRO A 423 -8.44 8.81 9.79
N SER A 424 -8.82 8.54 11.04
CA SER A 424 -9.71 9.38 11.86
C SER A 424 -9.19 10.83 11.94
N PRO A 425 -10.05 11.87 12.01
CA PRO A 425 -11.47 11.86 12.42
C PRO A 425 -12.51 11.94 11.31
N SER A 426 -12.12 12.01 10.04
CA SER A 426 -13.02 12.29 8.92
C SER A 426 -13.63 10.99 8.37
N THR A 427 -13.00 10.40 7.36
CA THR A 427 -13.42 9.12 6.82
C THR A 427 -12.55 8.01 7.38
N ARG A 428 -13.21 7.00 7.92
CA ARG A 428 -12.60 5.86 8.62
C ARG A 428 -12.64 4.58 7.78
N HIS A 429 -13.13 4.70 6.56
CA HIS A 429 -13.54 3.57 5.74
C HIS A 429 -12.83 3.66 4.40
N ALA A 430 -11.84 2.81 4.17
CA ALA A 430 -11.20 2.63 2.88
C ALA A 430 -11.49 1.20 2.41
N GLY A 431 -12.25 1.10 1.32
CA GLY A 431 -12.59 -0.17 0.70
C GLY A 431 -11.53 -0.59 -0.31
N GLY A 432 -10.99 -1.80 -0.16
CA GLY A 432 -10.11 -2.44 -1.13
C GLY A 432 -8.66 -1.97 -1.00
N GLY A 433 -7.78 -2.89 -0.60
CA GLY A 433 -6.34 -2.66 -0.45
C GLY A 433 -5.60 -2.66 -1.78
N ALA A 434 -6.18 -3.21 -2.85
CA ALA A 434 -5.63 -3.19 -4.21
C ALA A 434 -6.64 -2.67 -5.22
N LEU A 435 -7.82 -3.27 -5.29
CA LEU A 435 -8.85 -2.92 -6.29
C LEU A 435 -10.10 -2.34 -5.65
N TYR A 436 -10.69 -1.39 -6.37
CA TYR A 436 -11.97 -0.79 -6.03
C TYR A 436 -12.88 -0.71 -7.25
N PHE A 437 -14.10 -1.22 -7.10
CA PHE A 437 -15.14 -1.22 -8.13
C PHE A 437 -16.42 -0.60 -7.57
N ASP A 438 -16.93 0.45 -8.23
CA ASP A 438 -18.19 1.05 -7.81
C ASP A 438 -19.39 0.39 -8.49
N TRP A 439 -19.66 0.69 -9.77
CA TRP A 439 -20.84 0.21 -10.50
C TRP A 439 -20.51 -0.75 -11.64
N MET A 440 -20.63 -2.06 -11.39
CA MET A 440 -20.27 -3.12 -12.35
C MET A 440 -21.50 -3.73 -13.03
N ALA A 441 -21.94 -3.17 -14.16
CA ALA A 441 -23.07 -3.69 -14.92
C ALA A 441 -22.71 -4.66 -16.04
N GLY A 442 -21.47 -4.63 -16.52
CA GLY A 442 -20.94 -5.58 -17.50
C GLY A 442 -20.39 -6.86 -16.86
N ASN A 443 -19.42 -7.46 -17.55
CA ASN A 443 -18.76 -8.69 -17.10
C ASN A 443 -17.39 -8.37 -16.49
N VAL A 444 -17.11 -8.92 -15.32
CA VAL A 444 -15.81 -8.80 -14.64
C VAL A 444 -15.23 -10.18 -14.40
N TYR A 445 -14.01 -10.40 -14.84
CA TYR A 445 -13.25 -11.63 -14.65
C TYR A 445 -11.95 -11.32 -13.91
N ILE A 446 -11.73 -11.99 -12.79
CA ILE A 446 -10.51 -11.86 -12.00
C ILE A 446 -9.76 -13.20 -11.99
N ALA A 447 -8.54 -13.23 -12.50
CA ALA A 447 -7.63 -14.37 -12.43
C ALA A 447 -6.32 -14.05 -11.67
N ALA A 448 -6.17 -12.81 -11.22
CA ALA A 448 -4.97 -12.27 -10.60
C ALA A 448 -4.61 -12.85 -9.21
N GLN A 449 -3.38 -12.55 -8.78
CA GLN A 449 -2.84 -12.89 -7.47
C GLN A 449 -2.79 -11.65 -6.56
N PHE A 450 -3.35 -11.74 -5.37
CA PHE A 450 -3.39 -10.70 -4.35
C PHE A 450 -2.67 -11.15 -3.09
N SER A 451 -1.55 -10.52 -2.75
CA SER A 451 -0.75 -10.88 -1.58
C SER A 451 -0.45 -9.69 -0.68
N GLY A 452 -0.76 -9.83 0.61
CA GLY A 452 -0.36 -8.84 1.63
C GLY A 452 -1.03 -7.46 1.49
N ASN A 453 -2.11 -7.35 0.70
CA ASN A 453 -2.82 -6.08 0.55
C ASN A 453 -3.63 -5.79 1.82
N GLN A 454 -3.77 -4.51 2.14
CA GLN A 454 -4.42 -4.09 3.38
C GLN A 454 -5.35 -2.89 3.17
N ALA A 455 -6.54 -2.92 3.75
CA ALA A 455 -7.33 -1.71 3.95
C ALA A 455 -8.02 -1.70 5.33
N ASN A 456 -8.38 -0.50 5.81
CA ASN A 456 -8.99 -0.35 7.13
C ASN A 456 -10.49 -0.75 7.19
N GLN A 457 -11.13 -0.99 6.03
CA GLN A 457 -12.47 -1.58 5.97
C GLN A 457 -12.54 -2.89 5.18
N GLY A 458 -11.60 -3.13 4.26
CA GLY A 458 -11.64 -4.26 3.34
C GLY A 458 -10.29 -4.97 3.15
N GLY A 459 -10.36 -6.17 2.58
CA GLY A 459 -9.20 -6.95 2.11
C GLY A 459 -8.62 -6.39 0.81
N ALA A 460 -8.22 -7.26 -0.12
CA ALA A 460 -7.65 -6.87 -1.41
C ALA A 460 -8.63 -6.11 -2.33
N ILE A 461 -9.90 -6.54 -2.39
CA ILE A 461 -10.88 -6.01 -3.34
C ILE A 461 -12.12 -5.50 -2.61
N GLN A 462 -12.60 -4.31 -3.02
CA GLN A 462 -13.92 -3.80 -2.66
C GLN A 462 -14.77 -3.60 -3.91
N ILE A 463 -15.99 -4.12 -3.86
CA ILE A 463 -17.04 -3.90 -4.86
C ILE A 463 -18.23 -3.24 -4.18
N GLN A 464 -18.85 -2.25 -4.81
CA GLN A 464 -20.03 -1.57 -4.28
C GLN A 464 -21.31 -2.13 -4.86
N ALA A 465 -21.37 -2.28 -6.17
CA ALA A 465 -22.53 -2.78 -6.86
C ALA A 465 -22.13 -3.73 -7.99
N ILE A 466 -22.71 -4.93 -7.96
CA ILE A 466 -22.74 -5.86 -9.09
C ILE A 466 -24.17 -5.86 -9.62
N ILE A 467 -24.29 -5.65 -10.93
CA ILE A 467 -25.54 -5.71 -11.69
C ILE A 467 -25.43 -6.80 -12.76
N GLY A 468 -24.28 -6.93 -13.40
CA GLY A 468 -23.97 -7.98 -14.37
C GLY A 468 -23.35 -9.22 -13.74
N GLU A 469 -22.28 -9.71 -14.37
CA GLU A 469 -21.57 -10.91 -13.92
C GLU A 469 -20.20 -10.53 -13.33
N PHE A 470 -19.90 -11.08 -12.16
CA PHE A 470 -18.59 -11.00 -11.54
C PHE A 470 -18.11 -12.42 -11.25
N PHE A 471 -17.05 -12.83 -11.94
CA PHE A 471 -16.45 -14.14 -11.79
C PHE A 471 -15.02 -14.01 -11.27
N ASP A 472 -14.79 -14.57 -10.09
CA ASP A 472 -13.53 -14.49 -9.38
C ASP A 472 -12.86 -15.86 -9.31
N ASN A 473 -11.69 -15.98 -9.93
CA ASN A 473 -10.84 -17.17 -9.92
C ASN A 473 -9.39 -16.82 -9.49
N GLY A 474 -9.23 -15.71 -8.75
CA GLY A 474 -7.93 -15.23 -8.29
C GLY A 474 -7.35 -16.02 -7.12
N ILE A 475 -6.13 -15.66 -6.71
CA ILE A 475 -5.44 -16.23 -5.55
C ILE A 475 -5.19 -15.13 -4.51
N TYR A 476 -5.75 -15.27 -3.32
CA TYR A 476 -5.71 -14.29 -2.24
C TYR A 476 -4.94 -14.87 -1.06
N THR A 477 -3.76 -14.32 -0.77
CA THR A 477 -2.91 -14.80 0.32
C THR A 477 -2.57 -13.68 1.30
N ASN A 478 -2.76 -13.89 2.60
CA ASN A 478 -2.33 -12.96 3.66
C ASN A 478 -2.87 -11.52 3.50
N ASN A 479 -4.03 -11.31 2.86
CA ASN A 479 -4.64 -9.98 2.79
C ASN A 479 -5.33 -9.66 4.13
N THR A 480 -5.37 -8.38 4.49
CA THR A 480 -5.85 -7.95 5.81
C THR A 480 -6.87 -6.81 5.71
N ALA A 481 -8.04 -7.01 6.29
CA ALA A 481 -8.96 -5.93 6.64
C ALA A 481 -8.70 -5.52 8.11
N ALA A 482 -8.00 -4.41 8.31
CA ALA A 482 -7.52 -3.95 9.63
C ALA A 482 -8.55 -3.03 10.33
N ASP A 483 -9.14 -3.50 11.42
CA ASP A 483 -10.16 -2.81 12.20
C ASP A 483 -9.54 -1.82 13.18
N GLU A 484 -9.21 -0.64 12.69
CA GLU A 484 -8.79 0.48 13.53
C GLU A 484 -9.98 1.23 14.19
N GLY A 485 -10.99 0.47 14.63
CA GLY A 485 -12.24 0.99 15.18
C GLY A 485 -13.28 1.39 14.13
N ASN A 486 -13.18 0.79 12.94
CA ASN A 486 -13.90 1.17 11.72
C ASN A 486 -14.82 0.05 11.21
N GLY A 487 -14.88 -1.07 11.94
CA GLY A 487 -15.69 -2.24 11.64
C GLY A 487 -15.24 -2.88 10.33
N ALA A 488 -13.99 -3.35 10.31
CA ALA A 488 -13.40 -4.04 9.18
C ALA A 488 -14.22 -5.25 8.76
N ARG A 489 -14.15 -5.57 7.47
CA ARG A 489 -15.01 -6.55 6.82
C ARG A 489 -14.18 -7.23 5.75
N PHE A 490 -14.42 -8.51 5.49
CA PHE A 490 -13.87 -9.27 4.37
C PHE A 490 -12.35 -9.22 4.21
N GLY A 491 -11.62 -10.23 4.71
CA GLY A 491 -10.15 -10.25 4.65
C GLY A 491 -9.56 -10.32 3.24
N ALA A 492 -10.31 -10.80 2.24
CA ALA A 492 -9.90 -10.83 0.84
C ALA A 492 -10.78 -9.97 -0.07
N LEU A 493 -12.10 -10.20 -0.09
CA LEU A 493 -13.00 -9.60 -1.08
C LEU A 493 -14.35 -9.21 -0.47
N GLY A 494 -14.74 -7.95 -0.62
CA GLY A 494 -16.04 -7.44 -0.19
C GLY A 494 -16.94 -7.02 -1.34
N CYS A 495 -18.24 -7.33 -1.25
CA CYS A 495 -19.26 -6.78 -2.14
C CYS A 495 -20.39 -6.14 -1.33
N ILE A 496 -20.64 -4.84 -1.50
CA ILE A 496 -21.76 -4.20 -0.79
C ILE A 496 -23.08 -4.73 -1.35
N LYS A 497 -23.36 -4.60 -2.64
CA LYS A 497 -24.70 -4.88 -3.18
C LYS A 497 -24.67 -5.74 -4.43
N LEU A 498 -25.49 -6.79 -4.42
CA LEU A 498 -25.88 -7.55 -5.60
C LEU A 498 -27.30 -7.13 -5.99
N TYR A 499 -27.45 -6.57 -7.18
CA TYR A 499 -28.73 -6.17 -7.75
C TYR A 499 -29.49 -7.36 -8.35
N SER A 500 -30.77 -7.15 -8.63
CA SER A 500 -31.59 -8.17 -9.28
C SER A 500 -30.99 -8.63 -10.62
N GLY A 501 -30.85 -9.95 -10.79
CA GLY A 501 -30.21 -10.57 -11.96
C GLY A 501 -28.68 -10.64 -11.90
N ALA A 502 -28.04 -10.03 -10.90
CA ALA A 502 -26.59 -10.07 -10.75
C ALA A 502 -26.10 -11.48 -10.41
N SER A 503 -24.93 -11.83 -10.93
CA SER A 503 -24.23 -13.09 -10.62
C SER A 503 -22.85 -12.79 -10.05
N PHE A 504 -22.55 -13.34 -8.88
CA PHE A 504 -21.26 -13.20 -8.23
C PHE A 504 -20.73 -14.58 -7.83
N VAL A 505 -19.68 -15.04 -8.50
CA VAL A 505 -19.17 -16.40 -8.38
C VAL A 505 -17.72 -16.39 -7.92
N LEU A 506 -17.44 -17.09 -6.83
CA LEU A 506 -16.12 -17.22 -6.23
C LEU A 506 -15.59 -18.64 -6.42
N ASN A 507 -14.67 -18.79 -7.37
CA ASN A 507 -14.01 -20.04 -7.72
C ASN A 507 -12.48 -20.02 -7.42
N GLY A 508 -11.97 -18.91 -6.90
CA GLY A 508 -10.56 -18.71 -6.59
C GLY A 508 -10.04 -19.45 -5.35
N SER A 509 -8.83 -19.10 -4.92
CA SER A 509 -8.19 -19.60 -3.70
C SER A 509 -7.99 -18.48 -2.69
N TYR A 510 -8.49 -18.64 -1.47
CA TYR A 510 -8.44 -17.67 -0.39
C TYR A 510 -7.74 -18.31 0.81
N ILE A 511 -6.51 -17.89 1.08
CA ILE A 511 -5.58 -18.55 1.97
C ILE A 511 -5.04 -17.55 3.00
N ASP A 512 -5.15 -17.88 4.29
CA ASP A 512 -4.56 -17.11 5.39
C ASP A 512 -4.98 -15.62 5.40
N ASN A 513 -6.15 -15.27 4.86
CA ASN A 513 -6.63 -13.88 4.89
C ASN A 513 -7.23 -13.56 6.27
N LEU A 514 -7.08 -12.30 6.70
CA LEU A 514 -7.52 -11.82 8.00
C LEU A 514 -8.55 -10.71 7.84
N SER A 515 -9.71 -10.86 8.49
CA SER A 515 -10.56 -9.74 8.83
C SER A 515 -10.55 -9.52 10.34
N GLU A 516 -10.16 -8.32 10.78
CA GLU A 516 -10.30 -7.93 12.18
C GLU A 516 -11.76 -7.68 12.60
N GLY A 517 -12.69 -7.74 11.65
CA GLY A 517 -14.12 -7.86 11.91
C GLY A 517 -14.67 -9.18 11.38
N ARG A 518 -15.50 -9.11 10.35
CA ARG A 518 -16.34 -10.23 9.87
C ARG A 518 -15.97 -10.67 8.47
N GLY A 519 -16.18 -11.95 8.15
CA GLY A 519 -15.86 -12.47 6.82
C GLY A 519 -14.35 -12.65 6.68
N GLY A 520 -13.80 -13.78 7.11
CA GLY A 520 -12.34 -13.99 7.06
C GLY A 520 -11.80 -13.95 5.63
N ALA A 521 -12.53 -14.50 4.67
CA ALA A 521 -12.24 -14.33 3.25
C ALA A 521 -13.17 -13.29 2.60
N VAL A 522 -14.48 -13.49 2.71
CA VAL A 522 -15.48 -12.79 1.89
C VAL A 522 -16.55 -12.16 2.76
N GLY A 523 -17.13 -11.06 2.30
CA GLY A 523 -18.23 -10.43 3.00
C GLY A 523 -19.16 -9.66 2.08
N THR A 524 -20.44 -9.68 2.44
CA THR A 524 -21.50 -9.07 1.62
C THR A 524 -22.55 -8.29 2.43
N ASN A 525 -23.26 -7.33 1.82
CA ASN A 525 -24.35 -6.58 2.47
C ASN A 525 -25.75 -7.05 2.05
N ILE A 526 -26.10 -6.72 0.80
CA ILE A 526 -27.45 -6.63 0.28
C ILE A 526 -27.52 -7.52 -0.95
N HIS A 527 -28.45 -8.46 -0.93
CA HIS A 527 -28.72 -9.35 -2.04
C HIS A 527 -30.18 -9.13 -2.45
N GLU A 528 -30.39 -8.49 -3.60
CA GLU A 528 -31.73 -8.28 -4.13
C GLU A 528 -32.35 -9.56 -4.71
N ASP A 529 -33.65 -9.51 -4.96
CA ASP A 529 -34.42 -10.61 -5.57
C ASP A 529 -33.75 -11.06 -6.89
N ASP A 530 -33.70 -12.36 -7.17
CA ASP A 530 -33.09 -12.96 -8.37
C ASP A 530 -31.57 -12.80 -8.52
N SER A 531 -30.86 -12.25 -7.53
CA SER A 531 -29.38 -12.28 -7.51
C SER A 531 -28.83 -13.66 -7.12
N LEU A 532 -27.64 -13.99 -7.61
CA LEU A 532 -26.90 -15.21 -7.28
C LEU A 532 -25.53 -14.86 -6.67
N PHE A 533 -25.24 -15.45 -5.52
CA PHE A 533 -23.90 -15.47 -4.95
C PHE A 533 -23.44 -16.92 -4.74
N ALA A 534 -22.38 -17.34 -5.42
CA ALA A 534 -21.87 -18.71 -5.38
C ALA A 534 -20.45 -18.77 -4.80
N ILE A 535 -20.25 -19.68 -3.86
CA ILE A 535 -18.97 -19.98 -3.21
C ILE A 535 -18.56 -21.39 -3.62
N GLN A 536 -17.58 -21.50 -4.52
CA GLN A 536 -17.16 -22.75 -5.19
C GLN A 536 -15.66 -23.03 -5.07
N GLY A 537 -14.87 -22.03 -4.66
CA GLY A 537 -13.42 -22.10 -4.62
C GLY A 537 -12.81 -22.83 -3.41
N THR A 538 -11.56 -22.49 -3.12
CA THR A 538 -10.76 -23.03 -2.02
C THR A 538 -10.57 -21.98 -0.93
N PHE A 539 -10.94 -22.29 0.30
CA PHE A 539 -10.90 -21.40 1.46
C PHE A 539 -10.14 -22.08 2.59
N LEU A 540 -8.90 -21.64 2.81
CA LEU A 540 -7.98 -22.25 3.75
C LEU A 540 -7.55 -21.24 4.81
N ASN A 541 -7.72 -21.60 6.09
CA ASN A 541 -7.16 -20.87 7.22
C ASN A 541 -7.50 -19.36 7.28
N ASN A 542 -8.59 -18.93 6.63
CA ASN A 542 -9.02 -17.54 6.73
C ASN A 542 -9.60 -17.28 8.12
N ARG A 543 -9.38 -16.08 8.64
CA ARG A 543 -9.70 -15.74 10.01
C ARG A 543 -10.55 -14.48 10.10
N ALA A 544 -11.68 -14.59 10.76
CA ALA A 544 -12.48 -13.45 11.21
C ALA A 544 -12.34 -13.33 12.74
N LEU A 545 -12.02 -12.14 13.25
CA LEU A 545 -11.99 -11.91 14.70
C LEU A 545 -13.40 -11.81 15.32
N GLN A 546 -14.44 -11.60 14.50
CA GLN A 546 -15.84 -11.63 14.91
C GLN A 546 -16.54 -12.90 14.40
N ASP A 547 -17.19 -12.83 13.24
CA ASP A 547 -18.04 -13.90 12.71
C ASP A 547 -17.82 -14.14 11.20
N GLY A 548 -18.18 -15.33 10.73
CA GLY A 548 -18.08 -15.76 9.34
C GLY A 548 -16.64 -16.00 8.88
N GLY A 549 -16.06 -17.16 9.18
CA GLY A 549 -14.66 -17.47 8.85
C GLY A 549 -14.38 -17.49 7.34
N VAL A 550 -15.28 -18.04 6.52
CA VAL A 550 -15.24 -17.88 5.06
C VAL A 550 -16.06 -16.68 4.63
N TRP A 551 -17.36 -16.68 4.96
CA TRP A 551 -18.30 -15.65 4.50
C TRP A 551 -19.07 -15.00 5.65
N GLY A 552 -18.97 -13.67 5.75
CA GLY A 552 -19.74 -12.87 6.71
C GLY A 552 -20.70 -11.90 6.03
N ARG A 553 -22.00 -12.00 6.32
CA ARG A 553 -22.98 -10.98 5.93
C ARG A 553 -23.25 -10.01 7.07
N TRP A 554 -23.00 -8.73 6.87
CA TRP A 554 -23.00 -7.76 7.97
C TRP A 554 -24.34 -7.05 8.22
N SER A 555 -25.27 -7.03 7.26
CA SER A 555 -26.55 -6.32 7.44
C SER A 555 -27.72 -7.24 7.71
N SER A 556 -28.67 -6.73 8.48
CA SER A 556 -29.98 -7.33 8.74
C SER A 556 -31.04 -6.98 7.70
N THR A 557 -30.74 -6.11 6.72
CA THR A 557 -31.73 -5.52 5.81
C THR A 557 -32.29 -6.51 4.78
N THR A 558 -31.46 -6.95 3.83
CA THR A 558 -31.94 -7.63 2.62
C THR A 558 -31.05 -8.80 2.23
N LEU A 559 -31.60 -10.02 2.31
CA LEU A 559 -31.09 -11.24 1.69
C LEU A 559 -32.30 -11.88 1.01
N LYS A 560 -32.50 -11.56 -0.26
CA LYS A 560 -33.60 -12.11 -1.07
C LYS A 560 -33.11 -12.88 -2.30
N GLY A 561 -31.83 -12.71 -2.63
CA GLY A 561 -31.14 -13.51 -3.63
C GLY A 561 -30.80 -14.89 -3.11
N THR A 562 -30.25 -15.72 -4.00
CA THR A 562 -29.80 -17.06 -3.67
C THR A 562 -28.32 -17.05 -3.35
N VAL A 563 -27.94 -17.61 -2.20
CA VAL A 563 -26.54 -17.93 -1.90
C VAL A 563 -26.34 -19.44 -1.96
N VAL A 564 -25.33 -19.87 -2.72
CA VAL A 564 -24.94 -21.27 -2.88
C VAL A 564 -23.53 -21.46 -2.38
N ILE A 565 -23.36 -22.25 -1.33
CA ILE A 565 -22.05 -22.80 -0.93
C ILE A 565 -21.97 -24.20 -1.50
N ASP A 566 -21.14 -24.35 -2.53
CA ASP A 566 -21.03 -25.56 -3.32
C ASP A 566 -20.37 -26.69 -2.52
N ILE A 567 -20.91 -27.91 -2.63
CA ILE A 567 -20.36 -29.07 -1.93
C ILE A 567 -18.93 -29.41 -2.37
N ASP A 568 -18.58 -29.02 -3.60
CA ASP A 568 -17.24 -29.23 -4.14
C ASP A 568 -16.24 -28.14 -3.69
N ALA A 569 -16.70 -27.10 -2.97
CA ALA A 569 -15.82 -26.10 -2.37
C ALA A 569 -14.93 -26.72 -1.28
N THR A 570 -13.64 -26.37 -1.29
CA THR A 570 -12.70 -26.82 -0.27
C THR A 570 -12.70 -25.81 0.87
N ILE A 571 -13.24 -26.15 2.03
CA ILE A 571 -13.32 -25.26 3.20
C ILE A 571 -12.63 -25.92 4.39
N VAL A 572 -11.44 -25.43 4.74
CA VAL A 572 -10.60 -26.06 5.77
C VAL A 572 -9.88 -25.03 6.64
N GLY A 573 -9.96 -25.20 7.97
CA GLY A 573 -9.14 -24.46 8.93
C GLY A 573 -9.55 -23.01 9.15
N ASN A 574 -10.68 -22.58 8.58
CA ASN A 574 -11.17 -21.22 8.73
C ASN A 574 -11.73 -20.99 10.14
N THR A 575 -11.56 -19.79 10.68
CA THR A 575 -11.94 -19.47 12.06
C THR A 575 -12.76 -18.20 12.17
N ALA A 576 -13.67 -18.21 13.15
CA ALA A 576 -14.48 -17.08 13.57
C ALA A 576 -14.32 -16.95 15.10
N GLU A 577 -13.36 -16.13 15.54
CA GLU A 577 -12.93 -16.12 16.94
C GLU A 577 -14.00 -15.53 17.88
N GLY A 578 -14.78 -14.58 17.40
CA GLY A 578 -15.76 -13.86 18.21
C GLY A 578 -17.03 -14.65 18.54
N ASP A 579 -17.24 -15.81 17.91
CA ASP A 579 -18.33 -16.73 18.21
C ASP A 579 -17.88 -18.16 18.49
N ASP A 580 -16.68 -18.33 19.06
CA ASP A 580 -16.12 -19.63 19.45
C ASP A 580 -16.06 -20.64 18.28
N ASN A 581 -15.90 -20.13 17.04
CA ASN A 581 -15.92 -20.85 15.76
C ASN A 581 -17.27 -21.44 15.33
N ASP A 582 -18.38 -21.02 15.95
CA ASP A 582 -19.73 -21.41 15.56
C ASP A 582 -20.09 -21.00 14.12
N SER A 583 -19.39 -19.99 13.56
CA SER A 583 -19.55 -19.54 12.17
C SER A 583 -18.27 -19.61 11.34
N SER A 584 -17.39 -20.58 11.61
CA SER A 584 -16.15 -20.82 10.84
C SER A 584 -16.36 -20.93 9.32
N VAL A 585 -17.55 -21.32 8.86
CA VAL A 585 -17.92 -21.30 7.43
C VAL A 585 -18.65 -20.00 7.11
N TYR A 586 -19.85 -19.80 7.65
CA TYR A 586 -20.59 -18.56 7.38
C TYR A 586 -21.44 -18.05 8.55
N LYS A 587 -21.72 -16.74 8.50
CA LYS A 587 -22.72 -16.07 9.34
C LYS A 587 -23.64 -15.19 8.50
N THR A 588 -24.95 -15.37 8.66
CA THR A 588 -25.96 -14.45 8.14
C THR A 588 -26.69 -13.75 9.28
N VAL A 589 -26.88 -12.44 9.17
CA VAL A 589 -27.69 -11.65 10.10
C VAL A 589 -29.04 -11.35 9.45
N THR A 590 -30.15 -11.82 9.99
CA THR A 590 -31.50 -11.48 9.48
C THR A 590 -32.25 -10.63 10.50
N SER A 591 -33.01 -9.63 10.05
CA SER A 591 -33.86 -8.84 10.94
C SER A 591 -35.00 -9.72 11.46
N GLY A 592 -34.90 -10.17 12.71
CA GLY A 592 -36.02 -10.71 13.47
C GLY A 592 -36.16 -12.23 13.50
N VAL A 593 -35.22 -12.93 14.15
CA VAL A 593 -35.45 -14.10 15.06
C VAL A 593 -34.43 -15.26 14.92
N SER A 594 -33.56 -15.31 13.89
CA SER A 594 -32.36 -16.21 13.96
C SER A 594 -31.31 -15.84 12.93
N SER A 595 -30.07 -15.62 13.37
CA SER A 595 -28.91 -15.71 12.48
C SER A 595 -28.75 -17.16 12.02
N ASP A 596 -28.63 -17.42 10.72
CA ASP A 596 -28.17 -18.72 10.22
C ASP A 596 -26.63 -18.70 10.19
N SER A 597 -26.00 -19.71 10.77
CA SER A 597 -24.56 -19.92 10.76
C SER A 597 -24.22 -21.37 10.51
N MET A 598 -22.99 -21.60 10.09
CA MET A 598 -22.46 -22.94 9.93
C MET A 598 -21.01 -22.98 10.39
N SER A 599 -20.72 -23.97 11.21
CA SER A 599 -19.38 -24.34 11.62
C SER A 599 -18.74 -25.29 10.61
N GLN A 600 -17.42 -25.40 10.65
CA GLN A 600 -16.71 -26.37 9.82
C GLN A 600 -17.11 -27.82 10.14
N PHE A 601 -17.39 -28.15 11.40
CA PHE A 601 -17.85 -29.49 11.78
C PHE A 601 -19.18 -29.86 11.10
N GLU A 602 -20.11 -28.91 10.97
CA GLU A 602 -21.37 -29.14 10.25
C GLU A 602 -21.15 -29.25 8.74
N TRP A 603 -20.23 -28.46 8.19
CA TRP A 603 -19.86 -28.53 6.77
C TRP A 603 -19.29 -29.89 6.38
N GLU A 604 -18.36 -30.42 7.17
CA GLU A 604 -17.71 -31.72 6.93
C GLU A 604 -18.70 -32.90 6.93
N GLN A 605 -19.91 -32.72 7.48
CA GLN A 605 -20.97 -33.75 7.47
C GLN A 605 -21.89 -33.66 6.25
N ARG A 606 -21.78 -32.61 5.44
CA ARG A 606 -22.66 -32.42 4.28
C ARG A 606 -22.27 -33.34 3.13
N THR A 607 -23.28 -33.70 2.34
CA THR A 607 -23.13 -34.46 1.08
C THR A 607 -23.77 -33.72 -0.10
N THR A 608 -24.31 -32.53 0.14
CA THR A 608 -24.97 -31.67 -0.85
C THR A 608 -24.71 -30.21 -0.52
N SER A 609 -24.73 -29.35 -1.53
CA SER A 609 -24.51 -27.91 -1.40
C SER A 609 -25.46 -27.27 -0.38
N LYS A 610 -25.05 -26.18 0.26
CA LYS A 610 -25.91 -25.37 1.12
C LYS A 610 -26.50 -24.24 0.27
N VAL A 611 -27.82 -24.20 0.20
CA VAL A 611 -28.57 -23.13 -0.45
C VAL A 611 -29.25 -22.29 0.62
N ILE A 612 -29.10 -20.98 0.54
CA ILE A 612 -29.75 -19.99 1.42
C ILE A 612 -30.54 -19.07 0.50
N ASN A 613 -31.82 -18.87 0.82
CA ASN A 613 -32.75 -18.01 0.09
C ASN A 613 -33.29 -16.91 1.00
#